data_AF-A0A6G2QDS4-F1
#
_entry.id   AF-A0A6G2QDS4-F1
#
_cell.length_a   1.000
_cell.length_b   1.000
_cell.length_c   1.000
_cell.angle_alpha   90.00
_cell.angle_beta   90.00
_cell.angle_gamma   90.00
#
_symmetry.space_group_name_H-M   'P 1'
#
loop_
_entity.id
_entity.type
_entity.pdbx_description
1 polymer ?
#
loop_
_entity_poly.entity_id
_entity_poly.type
_entity_poly.pdbx_seq_one_letter_code
_entity_poly.pdbx_strand_id
1 'polypeptide(L)'
;MNTGTIVDRFELDVLGEAKDWIKVEPAEVNVFPDQSVAVNLVFSPPASPDLPAGEVRFGLRVMSHEDIEGSVVEEATVTVGSFTDYGITLLPTTKRSRFSGRFNVVIDNRGNAPAPVQLYASDPDARLTFDFRHEDVEVAYGKGVVVPLKVKPKKRKWRGVDAPLPFQVLAVDADDDEREQTADGALVQAALVTDAMVKFALSVVAAVLALLALWFFVLQPSVESEARKQVAVATGQDPSALGSDSGGAAGGGTKGGAGGGNKKNGTAGGTGGANGAGGSGGSDNSLFPALGD
;
A
#
# COMPACT_ATOMS: atom_id res chain seq x y z
N MET A 1 1.23 67.04 -1.78
CA MET A 1 1.08 68.49 -1.51
C MET A 1 0.37 69.10 -2.71
N ASN A 2 -0.66 69.92 -2.50
CA ASN A 2 -1.28 70.68 -3.61
C ASN A 2 -0.47 71.96 -3.84
N THR A 3 0.09 72.13 -5.05
CA THR A 3 0.86 73.32 -5.45
C THR A 3 0.06 74.29 -6.33
N GLY A 4 -1.22 74.00 -6.56
CA GLY A 4 -2.14 74.84 -7.31
C GLY A 4 -2.78 75.96 -6.47
N THR A 5 -3.41 76.91 -7.15
CA THR A 5 -4.07 78.08 -6.51
C THR A 5 -5.52 77.83 -6.11
N ILE A 6 -6.07 76.64 -6.41
CA ILE A 6 -7.44 76.23 -6.10
C ILE A 6 -7.46 74.91 -5.32
N VAL A 7 -8.59 74.65 -4.65
CA VAL A 7 -8.83 73.36 -3.99
C VAL A 7 -8.94 72.29 -5.05
N ASP A 8 -8.19 71.22 -4.89
CA ASP A 8 -8.18 70.08 -5.81
C ASP A 8 -8.62 68.81 -5.07
N ARG A 9 -9.26 67.92 -5.81
CA ARG A 9 -9.62 66.59 -5.34
C ARG A 9 -8.65 65.60 -5.96
N PHE A 10 -7.93 64.90 -5.09
CA PHE A 10 -7.06 63.81 -5.49
C PHE A 10 -7.74 62.47 -5.27
N GLU A 11 -7.72 61.64 -6.29
CA GLU A 11 -8.11 60.24 -6.26
C GLU A 11 -6.84 59.38 -6.25
N LEU A 12 -6.78 58.42 -5.33
CA LEU A 12 -5.65 57.53 -5.14
C LEU A 12 -6.06 56.10 -5.47
N ASP A 13 -5.28 55.46 -6.34
CA ASP A 13 -5.49 54.06 -6.74
C ASP A 13 -4.16 53.29 -6.66
N VAL A 14 -4.25 52.04 -6.23
CA VAL A 14 -3.09 51.14 -6.20
C VAL A 14 -3.06 50.36 -7.51
N LEU A 15 -1.89 50.30 -8.13
CA LEU A 15 -1.61 49.62 -9.39
C LEU A 15 -0.61 48.48 -9.18
N GLY A 16 -0.68 47.48 -10.05
CA GLY A 16 0.22 46.32 -10.05
C GLY A 16 -0.36 45.11 -9.32
N GLU A 17 0.51 44.14 -9.05
CA GLU A 17 0.15 42.83 -8.50
C GLU A 17 -0.40 42.90 -7.07
N ALA A 18 -0.08 43.98 -6.35
CA ALA A 18 -0.53 44.17 -4.96
C ALA A 18 -1.90 44.86 -4.82
N LYS A 19 -2.53 45.26 -5.92
CA LYS A 19 -3.79 46.02 -5.92
C LYS A 19 -4.90 45.32 -5.11
N ASP A 20 -4.96 44.00 -5.17
CA ASP A 20 -6.05 43.22 -4.57
C ASP A 20 -5.98 43.16 -3.04
N TRP A 21 -4.82 43.42 -2.45
CA TRP A 21 -4.57 43.28 -1.02
C TRP A 21 -3.93 44.51 -0.36
N ILE A 22 -3.69 45.58 -1.12
CA ILE A 22 -3.34 46.91 -0.60
C ILE A 22 -4.50 47.86 -0.86
N LYS A 23 -4.93 48.57 0.17
CA LYS A 23 -5.97 49.61 0.09
C LYS A 23 -5.43 50.94 0.57
N VAL A 24 -5.86 52.01 -0.07
CA VAL A 24 -5.57 53.38 0.35
C VAL A 24 -6.79 53.97 1.05
N GLU A 25 -6.58 54.53 2.24
CA GLU A 25 -7.64 55.11 3.07
C GLU A 25 -7.24 56.50 3.58
N PRO A 26 -8.02 57.55 3.26
CA PRO A 26 -9.12 57.59 2.29
C PRO A 26 -8.61 57.55 0.82
N ALA A 27 -9.40 56.95 -0.09
CA ALA A 27 -9.07 56.86 -1.51
C ALA A 27 -9.31 58.18 -2.28
N GLU A 28 -10.12 59.08 -1.71
CA GLU A 28 -10.33 60.43 -2.24
C GLU A 28 -10.08 61.45 -1.14
N VAL A 29 -9.31 62.50 -1.45
CA VAL A 29 -9.01 63.59 -0.53
C VAL A 29 -9.17 64.94 -1.21
N ASN A 30 -9.80 65.88 -0.52
CA ASN A 30 -9.79 67.28 -0.93
C ASN A 30 -8.60 67.97 -0.27
N VAL A 31 -7.71 68.56 -1.08
CA VAL A 31 -6.49 69.21 -0.59
C VAL A 31 -6.53 70.68 -0.99
N PHE A 32 -6.50 71.56 0.00
CA PHE A 32 -6.43 73.00 -0.21
C PHE A 32 -5.07 73.42 -0.79
N PRO A 33 -4.99 74.59 -1.45
CA PRO A 33 -3.72 75.18 -1.88
C PRO A 33 -2.66 75.19 -0.77
N ASP A 34 -1.43 74.84 -1.12
CA ASP A 34 -0.27 74.79 -0.22
C ASP A 34 -0.44 73.85 1.00
N GLN A 35 -1.46 72.99 1.01
CA GLN A 35 -1.67 71.99 2.06
C GLN A 35 -1.18 70.60 1.63
N SER A 36 -0.90 69.78 2.63
CA SER A 36 -0.61 68.36 2.48
C SER A 36 -1.55 67.56 3.36
N VAL A 37 -2.12 66.51 2.79
CA VAL A 37 -2.96 65.54 3.50
C VAL A 37 -2.23 64.21 3.50
N ALA A 38 -2.20 63.54 4.65
CA ALA A 38 -1.67 62.20 4.77
C ALA A 38 -2.77 61.17 4.49
N VAL A 39 -2.41 60.09 3.80
CA VAL A 39 -3.26 58.92 3.53
C VAL A 39 -2.59 57.70 4.14
N ASN A 40 -3.38 56.70 4.53
CA ASN A 40 -2.88 55.43 5.04
C ASN A 40 -2.95 54.36 3.95
N LEU A 41 -1.89 53.56 3.83
CA LEU A 41 -1.92 52.33 3.06
C LEU A 41 -2.13 51.15 4.02
N VAL A 42 -3.22 50.41 3.82
CA VAL A 42 -3.57 49.23 4.59
C VAL A 42 -3.19 47.99 3.78
N PHE A 43 -2.29 47.18 4.33
CA PHE A 43 -1.81 45.94 3.71
C PHE A 43 -2.53 44.75 4.34
N SER A 44 -3.14 43.90 3.52
CA SER A 44 -3.88 42.71 3.96
C SER A 44 -3.61 41.52 3.03
N PRO A 45 -2.36 41.03 2.96
CA PRO A 45 -1.99 39.92 2.08
C PRO A 45 -2.77 38.66 2.46
N PRO A 46 -3.36 37.93 1.49
CA PRO A 46 -4.01 36.66 1.75
C PRO A 46 -2.97 35.59 2.14
N ALA A 47 -3.32 34.73 3.10
CA ALA A 47 -2.56 33.50 3.37
C ALA A 47 -2.88 32.46 2.28
N SER A 48 -2.31 32.66 1.09
CA SER A 48 -2.47 31.78 -0.07
C SER A 48 -1.10 31.43 -0.66
N PRO A 49 -0.89 30.19 -1.16
CA PRO A 49 0.28 29.84 -1.95
C PRO A 49 0.42 30.66 -3.24
N ASP A 50 -0.65 31.31 -3.70
CA ASP A 50 -0.64 32.13 -4.93
C ASP A 50 0.13 33.45 -4.78
N LEU A 51 0.38 33.91 -3.54
CA LEU A 51 1.18 35.09 -3.25
C LEU A 51 2.56 34.68 -2.72
N PRO A 52 3.54 34.40 -3.60
CA PRO A 52 4.84 33.89 -3.19
C PRO A 52 5.55 34.88 -2.25
N ALA A 53 6.35 34.33 -1.33
CA ALA A 53 7.21 35.13 -0.48
C ALA A 53 8.25 35.89 -1.32
N GLY A 54 8.47 37.17 -1.00
CA GLY A 54 9.41 38.00 -1.73
C GLY A 54 8.97 39.45 -1.90
N GLU A 55 9.67 40.16 -2.77
CA GLU A 55 9.39 41.55 -3.10
C GLU A 55 8.27 41.66 -4.14
N VAL A 56 7.20 42.36 -3.78
CA VAL A 56 6.11 42.72 -4.71
C VAL A 56 6.17 44.23 -4.95
N ARG A 57 6.21 44.63 -6.22
CA ARG A 57 6.19 46.04 -6.62
C ARG A 57 4.77 46.50 -6.86
N PHE A 58 4.47 47.71 -6.43
CA PHE A 58 3.19 48.36 -6.68
C PHE A 58 3.39 49.85 -6.98
N GLY A 59 2.46 50.41 -7.73
CA GLY A 59 2.41 51.85 -8.01
C GLY A 59 1.26 52.49 -7.25
N LEU A 60 1.51 53.59 -6.54
CA LEU A 60 0.46 54.45 -6.03
C LEU A 60 0.22 55.56 -7.04
N ARG A 61 -0.91 55.48 -7.75
CA ARG A 61 -1.34 56.51 -8.69
C ARG A 61 -2.17 57.55 -7.96
N VAL A 62 -1.78 58.81 -8.12
CA VAL A 62 -2.50 59.98 -7.64
C VAL A 62 -3.01 60.74 -8.87
N MET A 63 -4.33 60.91 -8.97
CA MET A 63 -4.99 61.63 -10.06
C MET A 63 -5.65 62.89 -9.52
N SER A 64 -5.36 64.03 -10.14
CA SER A 64 -6.08 65.27 -9.89
C SER A 64 -7.37 65.29 -10.70
N HIS A 65 -8.47 65.75 -10.10
CA HIS A 65 -9.72 65.97 -10.83
C HIS A 65 -9.74 67.32 -11.57
N GLU A 66 -8.97 68.30 -11.12
CA GLU A 66 -8.85 69.61 -11.77
C GLU A 66 -7.81 69.60 -12.91
N ASP A 67 -6.76 68.78 -12.81
CA ASP A 67 -5.74 68.57 -13.84
C ASP A 67 -5.60 67.08 -14.18
N ILE A 68 -6.45 66.63 -15.11
CA ILE A 68 -6.51 65.22 -15.53
C ILE A 68 -5.21 64.76 -16.21
N GLU A 69 -4.42 65.68 -16.80
CA GLU A 69 -3.14 65.35 -17.45
C GLU A 69 -1.99 65.23 -16.44
N GLY A 70 -2.15 65.78 -15.23
CA GLY A 70 -1.14 65.86 -14.16
C GLY A 70 -1.06 64.64 -13.22
N SER A 71 -1.44 63.43 -13.66
CA SER A 71 -1.36 62.25 -12.79
C SER A 71 0.09 61.85 -12.50
N VAL A 72 0.37 61.56 -11.22
CA VAL A 72 1.67 61.08 -10.74
C VAL A 72 1.53 59.64 -10.26
N VAL A 73 2.51 58.80 -10.60
CA VAL A 73 2.61 57.43 -10.08
C VAL A 73 3.91 57.30 -9.30
N GLU A 74 3.78 56.97 -8.02
CA GLU A 74 4.92 56.65 -7.16
C GLU A 74 5.08 55.14 -7.04
N GLU A 75 6.25 54.63 -7.40
CA GLU A 75 6.55 53.20 -7.32
C GLU A 75 7.12 52.85 -5.94
N ALA A 76 6.63 51.75 -5.36
CA ALA A 76 7.08 51.24 -4.08
C ALA A 76 7.18 49.70 -4.10
N THR A 77 7.95 49.16 -3.16
CA THR A 77 8.12 47.72 -2.97
C THR A 77 7.65 47.34 -1.57
N VAL A 78 6.94 46.21 -1.46
CA VAL A 78 6.56 45.59 -0.20
C VAL A 78 7.12 44.17 -0.15
N THR A 79 7.67 43.79 0.99
CA THR A 79 8.22 42.45 1.21
C THR A 79 7.15 41.57 1.86
N VAL A 80 6.70 40.54 1.15
CA VAL A 80 5.79 39.51 1.65
C VAL A 80 6.61 38.46 2.39
N GLY A 81 6.29 38.22 3.66
CA GLY A 81 6.92 37.18 4.46
C GLY A 81 6.56 35.77 3.99
N SER A 82 7.46 34.82 4.25
CA SER A 82 7.20 33.40 4.03
C SER A 82 6.32 32.81 5.13
N PHE A 83 5.35 32.00 4.73
CA PHE A 83 4.65 31.08 5.61
C PHE A 83 4.74 29.66 5.03
N THR A 84 5.08 28.73 5.90
CA THR A 84 5.21 27.32 5.56
C THR A 84 4.02 26.56 6.14
N ASP A 85 3.29 25.88 5.27
CA ASP A 85 2.25 24.91 5.62
C ASP A 85 2.34 23.78 4.60
N TYR A 86 2.70 22.58 5.03
CA TYR A 86 2.70 21.40 4.17
C TYR A 86 2.01 20.23 4.85
N GLY A 87 1.37 19.39 4.04
CA GLY A 87 0.75 18.15 4.50
C GLY A 87 1.41 16.94 3.89
N ILE A 88 1.43 15.83 4.62
CA ILE A 88 1.89 14.54 4.13
C ILE A 88 0.72 13.55 4.13
N THR A 89 0.63 12.71 3.10
CA THR A 89 -0.35 11.63 3.00
C THR A 89 0.28 10.40 2.39
N LEU A 90 -0.09 9.22 2.91
CA LEU A 90 0.43 7.95 2.43
C LEU A 90 -0.62 7.19 1.61
N LEU A 91 -0.26 6.83 0.37
CA LEU A 91 -1.15 6.12 -0.56
C LEU A 91 -0.54 4.80 -1.06
N PRO A 92 -1.24 3.67 -0.97
CA PRO A 92 -2.43 3.44 -0.13
C PRO A 92 -2.07 3.44 1.36
N THR A 93 -3.02 3.71 2.27
CA THR A 93 -2.76 3.68 3.73
C THR A 93 -2.45 2.27 4.23
N THR A 94 -3.08 1.24 3.65
CA THR A 94 -2.82 -0.16 3.97
C THR A 94 -2.57 -0.97 2.72
N LYS A 95 -1.54 -1.82 2.75
CA LYS A 95 -1.23 -2.73 1.63
C LYS A 95 -0.98 -4.14 2.11
N ARG A 96 -1.60 -5.12 1.46
CA ARG A 96 -1.34 -6.54 1.68
C ARG A 96 -0.23 -7.03 0.75
N SER A 97 0.83 -7.64 1.29
CA SER A 97 1.92 -8.19 0.48
C SER A 97 2.65 -9.33 1.19
N ARG A 98 3.25 -10.24 0.40
CA ARG A 98 4.08 -11.35 0.89
C ARG A 98 5.55 -10.95 1.08
N PHE A 99 6.03 -10.00 0.28
CA PHE A 99 7.47 -9.67 0.17
C PHE A 99 7.77 -8.19 0.38
N SER A 100 7.05 -7.30 -0.31
CA SER A 100 7.26 -5.86 -0.21
C SER A 100 5.99 -5.11 -0.57
N GLY A 101 5.69 -4.04 0.16
CA GLY A 101 4.71 -3.03 -0.20
C GLY A 101 5.37 -1.89 -0.96
N ARG A 102 4.69 -1.36 -1.98
CA ARG A 102 5.01 -0.06 -2.57
C ARG A 102 3.93 0.91 -2.16
N PHE A 103 4.36 2.04 -1.63
CA PHE A 103 3.57 3.16 -1.17
C PHE A 103 4.06 4.40 -1.89
N ASN A 104 3.22 5.42 -1.92
CA ASN A 104 3.53 6.74 -2.42
C ASN A 104 3.28 7.72 -1.28
N VAL A 105 4.31 8.44 -0.90
CA VAL A 105 4.22 9.56 0.03
C VAL A 105 3.89 10.78 -0.80
N VAL A 106 2.73 11.38 -0.57
CA VAL A 106 2.30 12.62 -1.21
C VAL A 106 2.55 13.75 -0.23
N ILE A 107 3.32 14.74 -0.65
CA ILE A 107 3.61 15.94 0.11
C ILE A 107 2.96 17.10 -0.65
N ASP A 108 2.07 17.84 0.00
CA ASP A 108 1.38 18.99 -0.57
C ASP A 108 1.82 20.26 0.17
N ASN A 109 2.52 21.17 -0.52
CA ASN A 109 2.92 22.47 0.03
C ASN A 109 1.80 23.49 -0.20
N ARG A 110 1.13 23.89 0.88
CA ARG A 110 0.10 24.94 0.95
C ARG A 110 0.69 26.29 1.36
N GLY A 111 1.98 26.35 1.66
CA GLY A 111 2.74 27.55 1.93
C GLY A 111 3.03 28.38 0.67
N ASN A 112 3.50 29.61 0.88
CA ASN A 112 3.90 30.52 -0.19
C ASN A 112 5.42 30.57 -0.46
N ALA A 113 6.18 29.69 0.19
CA ALA A 113 7.61 29.52 -0.04
C ALA A 113 7.93 28.05 -0.39
N PRO A 114 9.02 27.78 -1.13
CA PRO A 114 9.53 26.42 -1.30
C PRO A 114 9.77 25.77 0.08
N ALA A 115 9.34 24.53 0.24
CA ALA A 115 9.51 23.75 1.47
C ALA A 115 10.54 22.64 1.21
N PRO A 116 11.77 22.73 1.75
CA PRO A 116 12.70 21.62 1.72
C PRO A 116 12.29 20.61 2.79
N VAL A 117 11.89 19.42 2.36
CA VAL A 117 11.36 18.37 3.24
C VAL A 117 12.28 17.16 3.23
N GLN A 118 12.67 16.71 4.42
CA GLN A 118 13.37 15.46 4.62
C GLN A 118 12.42 14.37 5.13
N LEU A 119 12.45 13.21 4.48
CA LEU A 119 11.57 12.09 4.76
C LEU A 119 12.24 11.02 5.60
N TYR A 120 11.56 10.61 6.66
CA TYR A 120 11.93 9.48 7.49
C TYR A 120 10.80 8.48 7.58
N ALA A 121 11.12 7.22 7.87
CA ALA A 121 10.12 6.22 8.19
C ALA A 121 10.59 5.36 9.36
N SER A 122 9.66 5.06 10.26
CA SER A 122 9.92 4.25 11.44
C SER A 122 8.78 3.26 11.67
N ASP A 123 9.08 2.15 12.33
CA ASP A 123 8.08 1.22 12.83
C ASP A 123 8.35 0.89 14.30
N PRO A 124 7.31 0.76 15.16
CA PRO A 124 7.49 0.56 16.59
C PRO A 124 8.30 -0.70 16.96
N ASP A 125 8.18 -1.77 16.16
CA ASP A 125 8.79 -3.07 16.45
C ASP A 125 10.13 -3.27 15.72
N ALA A 126 10.60 -2.28 14.95
CA ALA A 126 11.76 -2.37 14.06
C ALA A 126 11.76 -3.59 13.12
N ARG A 127 10.59 -4.03 12.66
CA ARG A 127 10.36 -5.20 11.81
C ARG A 127 10.32 -4.88 10.32
N LEU A 128 10.34 -3.61 9.94
CA LEU A 128 10.29 -3.17 8.55
C LEU A 128 11.63 -2.52 8.13
N THR A 129 11.86 -2.54 6.83
CA THR A 129 12.93 -1.80 6.16
C THR A 129 12.29 -0.90 5.13
N PHE A 130 12.69 0.36 5.15
CA PHE A 130 12.21 1.44 4.31
C PHE A 130 13.27 1.79 3.27
N ASP A 131 12.83 2.21 2.11
CA ASP A 131 13.65 2.45 0.92
C ASP A 131 12.90 3.50 0.11
N PHE A 132 13.28 4.76 0.33
CA PHE A 132 12.74 5.92 -0.38
C PHE A 132 13.47 6.10 -1.70
N ARG A 133 12.75 6.54 -2.73
CA ARG A 133 13.40 6.90 -3.99
C ARG A 133 14.28 8.15 -3.85
N HIS A 134 13.81 9.11 -3.06
CA HIS A 134 14.51 10.33 -2.65
C HIS A 134 14.08 10.63 -1.21
N GLU A 135 15.03 10.92 -0.32
CA GLU A 135 14.77 11.23 1.09
C GLU A 135 14.65 12.74 1.30
N ASP A 136 15.46 13.52 0.58
CA ASP A 136 15.39 14.98 0.54
C ASP A 136 14.62 15.43 -0.71
N VAL A 137 13.58 16.23 -0.50
CA VAL A 137 12.72 16.71 -1.57
C VAL A 137 12.36 18.16 -1.33
N GLU A 138 12.64 19.01 -2.31
CA GLU A 138 12.15 20.39 -2.31
C GLU A 138 10.79 20.45 -3.00
N VAL A 139 9.78 20.93 -2.28
CA VAL A 139 8.41 21.08 -2.78
C VAL A 139 8.12 22.55 -3.02
N ALA A 140 7.96 22.94 -4.29
CA ALA A 140 7.60 24.30 -4.65
C ALA A 140 6.26 24.74 -4.01
N TYR A 141 6.11 26.04 -3.76
CA TYR A 141 4.89 26.63 -3.20
C TYR A 141 3.66 26.29 -4.05
N GLY A 142 2.53 25.96 -3.39
CA GLY A 142 1.29 25.59 -4.06
C GLY A 142 1.35 24.32 -4.92
N LYS A 143 2.41 23.52 -4.80
CA LYS A 143 2.59 22.26 -5.53
C LYS A 143 2.65 21.07 -4.58
N GLY A 144 2.40 19.89 -5.14
CA GLY A 144 2.58 18.62 -4.47
C GLY A 144 3.61 17.74 -5.19
N VAL A 145 4.36 16.96 -4.41
CA VAL A 145 5.32 15.98 -4.92
C VAL A 145 4.96 14.59 -4.40
N VAL A 146 5.14 13.59 -5.26
CA VAL A 146 4.91 12.18 -4.92
C VAL A 146 6.24 11.45 -4.86
N VAL A 147 6.56 10.91 -3.68
CA VAL A 147 7.79 10.15 -3.42
C VAL A 147 7.46 8.67 -3.25
N PRO A 148 7.95 7.80 -4.15
CA PRO A 148 7.78 6.36 -3.99
C PRO A 148 8.55 5.83 -2.77
N LEU A 149 7.85 5.08 -1.92
CA LEU A 149 8.38 4.40 -0.74
C LEU A 149 8.19 2.88 -0.88
N LYS A 150 9.28 2.13 -0.75
CA LYS A 150 9.25 0.66 -0.71
C LYS A 150 9.44 0.16 0.71
N VAL A 151 8.46 -0.59 1.20
CA VAL A 151 8.44 -1.15 2.56
C VAL A 151 8.61 -2.66 2.48
N LYS A 152 9.59 -3.21 3.20
CA LYS A 152 9.92 -4.65 3.20
C LYS A 152 9.93 -5.19 4.63
N PRO A 153 9.25 -6.31 4.94
CA PRO A 153 9.43 -6.99 6.22
C PRO A 153 10.84 -7.58 6.33
N LYS A 154 11.55 -7.33 7.45
CA LYS A 154 12.88 -7.91 7.72
C LYS A 154 12.83 -9.44 7.84
N LYS A 155 11.79 -9.97 8.48
CA LYS A 155 11.57 -11.41 8.65
C LYS A 155 10.41 -11.88 7.78
N ARG A 156 10.65 -12.94 6.99
CA ARG A 156 9.64 -13.55 6.14
C ARG A 156 8.75 -14.50 6.94
N LYS A 157 7.43 -14.30 6.89
CA LYS A 157 6.45 -15.27 7.41
C LYS A 157 6.17 -16.37 6.40
N TRP A 158 6.43 -17.61 6.80
CA TRP A 158 6.17 -18.79 5.97
C TRP A 158 4.80 -19.41 6.19
N ARG A 159 4.25 -19.32 7.40
CA ARG A 159 2.95 -19.90 7.80
C ARG A 159 2.21 -18.98 8.78
N GLY A 160 0.90 -19.16 8.90
CA GLY A 160 0.05 -18.49 9.89
C GLY A 160 -0.93 -17.47 9.29
N VAL A 161 -1.55 -16.69 10.18
CA VAL A 161 -2.52 -15.63 9.84
C VAL A 161 -1.77 -14.37 9.41
N ASP A 162 -2.42 -13.59 8.54
CA ASP A 162 -1.97 -12.25 8.16
C ASP A 162 -1.63 -11.41 9.39
N ALA A 163 -0.48 -10.72 9.36
CA ALA A 163 -0.09 -9.83 10.43
C ALA A 163 0.08 -8.41 9.93
N PRO A 164 -0.65 -7.43 10.49
CA PRO A 164 -0.41 -6.03 10.21
C PRO A 164 0.93 -5.60 10.81
N LEU A 165 1.70 -4.84 10.04
CA LEU A 165 2.93 -4.19 10.46
C LEU A 165 2.71 -2.69 10.26
N PRO A 166 2.26 -1.96 11.31
CA PRO A 166 2.09 -0.52 11.23
C PRO A 166 3.46 0.16 11.13
N PHE A 167 3.50 1.28 10.44
CA PHE A 167 4.66 2.16 10.34
C PHE A 167 4.19 3.60 10.18
N GLN A 168 5.09 4.53 10.44
CA GLN A 168 4.84 5.95 10.26
C GLN A 168 5.90 6.53 9.33
N VAL A 169 5.47 7.45 8.48
CA VAL A 169 6.35 8.30 7.68
C VAL A 169 6.32 9.70 8.29
N LEU A 170 7.50 10.25 8.54
CA LEU A 170 7.70 11.59 9.06
C LEU A 170 8.27 12.45 7.92
N ALA A 171 7.72 13.64 7.75
CA ALA A 171 8.30 14.71 6.95
C ALA A 171 8.75 15.80 7.92
N VAL A 172 10.03 16.16 7.87
CA VAL A 172 10.64 17.22 8.68
C VAL A 172 11.07 18.33 7.73
N ASP A 173 10.80 19.58 8.08
CA ASP A 173 11.32 20.73 7.33
C ASP A 173 12.82 20.85 7.56
N ALA A 174 13.62 20.90 6.49
CA ALA A 174 15.08 20.94 6.59
C ALA A 174 15.60 22.28 7.12
N ASP A 175 14.81 23.35 7.04
CA ASP A 175 15.17 24.67 7.57
C ASP A 175 14.65 24.88 9.00
N ASP A 176 13.68 24.06 9.45
CA ASP A 176 13.06 24.15 10.77
C ASP A 176 12.61 22.78 11.31
N ASP A 177 13.48 22.15 12.09
CA ASP A 177 13.26 20.83 12.68
C ASP A 177 12.02 20.75 13.61
N GLU A 178 11.45 21.88 14.08
CA GLU A 178 10.24 21.87 14.92
C GLU A 178 8.97 21.57 14.11
N ARG A 179 9.02 21.78 12.78
CA ARG A 179 7.91 21.56 11.87
C ARG A 179 7.97 20.16 11.31
N GLU A 180 7.27 19.25 11.99
CA GLU A 180 7.15 17.85 11.57
C GLU A 180 5.70 17.50 11.21
N GLN A 181 5.53 16.70 10.17
CA GLN A 181 4.25 16.13 9.75
C GLN A 181 4.34 14.62 9.65
N THR A 182 3.29 13.91 10.06
CA THR A 182 3.26 12.45 10.08
C THR A 182 2.15 11.88 9.22
N ALA A 183 2.44 10.76 8.56
CA ALA A 183 1.45 9.93 7.88
C ALA A 183 1.61 8.47 8.30
N ASP A 184 0.51 7.88 8.76
CA ASP A 184 0.48 6.49 9.20
C ASP A 184 0.20 5.53 8.05
N GLY A 185 0.84 4.36 8.11
CA GLY A 185 0.70 3.29 7.15
C GLY A 185 0.70 1.90 7.78
N ALA A 186 0.18 0.92 7.05
CA ALA A 186 0.25 -0.47 7.48
C ALA A 186 0.59 -1.42 6.32
N LEU A 187 1.59 -2.27 6.52
CA LEU A 187 1.89 -3.39 5.65
C LEU A 187 1.33 -4.68 6.25
N VAL A 188 0.30 -5.25 5.62
CA VAL A 188 -0.24 -6.55 6.03
C VAL A 188 0.60 -7.65 5.38
N GLN A 189 1.40 -8.35 6.19
CA GLN A 189 2.24 -9.45 5.74
C GLN A 189 1.39 -10.71 5.55
N ALA A 190 1.16 -11.08 4.28
CA ALA A 190 0.42 -12.29 3.93
C ALA A 190 1.28 -13.54 4.06
N ALA A 191 0.69 -14.63 4.56
CA ALA A 191 1.39 -15.91 4.67
C ALA A 191 1.66 -16.54 3.29
N LEU A 192 2.80 -17.23 3.19
CA LEU A 192 3.24 -17.84 1.93
C LEU A 192 2.48 -19.13 1.59
N VAL A 193 2.17 -19.92 2.62
CA VAL A 193 1.46 -21.19 2.51
C VAL A 193 0.23 -21.09 3.37
N THR A 194 -0.94 -21.03 2.72
CA THR A 194 -2.23 -21.14 3.41
C THR A 194 -2.39 -22.57 3.92
N ASP A 195 -3.01 -22.78 5.09
CA ASP A 195 -3.23 -24.13 5.62
C ASP A 195 -3.96 -25.06 4.64
N ALA A 196 -4.80 -24.51 3.78
CA ALA A 196 -5.47 -25.24 2.70
C ALA A 196 -4.47 -25.87 1.71
N MET A 197 -3.39 -25.16 1.36
CA MET A 197 -2.39 -25.64 0.41
C MET A 197 -1.54 -26.76 1.03
N VAL A 198 -1.27 -26.70 2.33
CA VAL A 198 -0.65 -27.82 3.07
C VAL A 198 -1.58 -29.03 3.07
N LYS A 199 -2.87 -28.84 3.41
CA LYS A 199 -3.86 -29.92 3.41
C LYS A 199 -4.02 -30.57 2.04
N PHE A 200 -4.04 -29.77 0.97
CA PHE A 200 -4.09 -30.26 -0.41
C PHE A 200 -2.82 -31.02 -0.82
N ALA A 201 -1.63 -30.50 -0.50
CA ALA A 201 -0.39 -31.23 -0.78
C ALA A 201 -0.34 -32.58 -0.04
N LEU A 202 -0.80 -32.62 1.21
CA LEU A 202 -0.84 -33.84 2.02
C LEU A 202 -1.87 -34.84 1.48
N SER A 203 -3.03 -34.38 0.99
CA SER A 203 -4.02 -35.27 0.35
C SER A 203 -3.52 -35.84 -0.98
N VAL A 204 -2.81 -35.05 -1.79
CA VAL A 204 -2.16 -35.53 -3.02
C VAL A 204 -1.10 -36.59 -2.70
N VAL A 205 -0.25 -36.36 -1.70
CA VAL A 205 0.75 -37.35 -1.26
C VAL A 205 0.07 -38.64 -0.78
N ALA A 206 -1.00 -38.54 0.01
CA ALA A 206 -1.76 -39.71 0.47
C ALA A 206 -2.40 -40.48 -0.70
N ALA A 207 -2.95 -39.78 -1.70
CA ALA A 207 -3.52 -40.39 -2.90
C ALA A 207 -2.45 -41.13 -3.74
N VAL A 208 -1.27 -40.53 -3.91
CA VAL A 208 -0.15 -41.17 -4.61
C VAL A 208 0.32 -42.43 -3.88
N LEU A 209 0.46 -42.37 -2.55
CA LEU A 209 0.83 -43.55 -1.75
C LEU A 209 -0.23 -44.65 -1.84
N ALA A 210 -1.52 -44.31 -1.84
CA ALA A 210 -2.60 -45.27 -2.03
C ALA A 210 -2.55 -45.93 -3.41
N LEU A 211 -2.26 -45.17 -4.48
CA LEU A 211 -2.09 -45.72 -5.83
C LEU A 211 -0.87 -46.63 -5.94
N LEU A 212 0.25 -46.27 -5.32
CA LEU A 212 1.46 -47.11 -5.28
C LEU A 212 1.23 -48.40 -4.48
N ALA A 213 0.53 -48.33 -3.36
CA ALA A 213 0.16 -49.50 -2.58
C ALA A 213 -0.77 -50.42 -3.38
N LEU A 214 -1.79 -49.86 -4.06
CA LEU A 214 -2.67 -50.64 -4.94
C LEU A 214 -1.88 -51.32 -6.06
N TRP A 215 -0.93 -50.61 -6.69
CA TRP A 215 -0.05 -51.17 -7.71
C TRP A 215 0.79 -52.34 -7.18
N PHE A 216 1.52 -52.14 -6.07
CA PHE A 216 2.40 -53.16 -5.51
C PHE A 216 1.63 -54.36 -4.93
N PHE A 217 0.49 -54.13 -4.29
CA PHE A 217 -0.25 -55.19 -3.60
C PHE A 217 -1.19 -55.98 -4.53
N VAL A 218 -1.63 -55.40 -5.65
CA VAL A 218 -2.60 -56.03 -6.57
C VAL A 218 -1.96 -56.53 -7.87
N LEU A 219 -0.91 -55.89 -8.42
CA LEU A 219 -0.30 -56.31 -9.70
C LEU A 219 0.89 -57.28 -9.56
N GLN A 220 1.61 -57.32 -8.43
CA GLN A 220 2.67 -58.33 -8.23
C GLN A 220 2.21 -59.78 -8.00
N PRO A 221 1.08 -60.09 -7.31
CA PRO A 221 0.71 -61.51 -7.10
C PRO A 221 0.27 -62.22 -8.39
N SER A 222 0.04 -61.48 -9.49
CA SER A 222 -0.37 -62.04 -10.79
C SER A 222 0.79 -62.63 -11.60
N VAL A 223 2.03 -62.18 -11.36
CA VAL A 223 3.18 -62.52 -12.23
C VAL A 223 3.84 -63.85 -11.82
N GLU A 224 3.73 -64.26 -10.55
CA GLU A 224 4.26 -65.55 -10.07
C GLU A 224 3.39 -66.76 -10.49
N SER A 225 2.08 -66.54 -10.71
CA SER A 225 1.15 -67.60 -11.10
C SER A 225 1.23 -67.98 -12.58
N GLU A 226 1.75 -67.11 -13.44
CA GLU A 226 1.95 -67.38 -14.87
C GLU A 226 3.21 -68.24 -15.10
N ALA A 227 4.31 -67.97 -14.36
CA ALA A 227 5.56 -68.71 -14.49
C ALA A 227 5.46 -70.16 -13.96
N ARG A 228 4.74 -70.39 -12.85
CA ARG A 228 4.52 -71.77 -12.35
C ARG A 228 3.60 -72.59 -13.25
N LYS A 229 2.65 -71.96 -13.96
CA LYS A 229 1.79 -72.65 -14.93
C LYS A 229 2.54 -73.05 -16.21
N GLN A 230 3.58 -72.31 -16.61
CA GLN A 230 4.38 -72.67 -17.78
C GLN A 230 5.45 -73.76 -17.48
N VAL A 231 5.94 -73.86 -16.24
CA VAL A 231 6.88 -74.93 -15.85
C VAL A 231 6.18 -76.28 -15.60
N ALA A 232 4.92 -76.27 -15.15
CA ALA A 232 4.14 -77.50 -14.93
C ALA A 232 3.64 -78.18 -16.22
N VAL A 233 3.54 -77.44 -17.33
CA VAL A 233 3.12 -78.00 -18.64
C VAL A 233 4.32 -78.55 -19.44
N ALA A 234 5.55 -78.20 -19.07
CA ALA A 234 6.77 -78.64 -19.76
C ALA A 234 7.39 -79.94 -19.20
N THR A 235 6.99 -80.41 -18.01
CA THR A 235 7.54 -81.62 -17.39
C THR A 235 6.44 -82.66 -17.21
N GLY A 236 5.95 -83.22 -18.31
CA GLY A 236 5.04 -84.35 -18.28
C GLY A 236 5.73 -85.59 -17.71
N GLN A 237 5.27 -86.07 -16.56
CA GLN A 237 5.34 -87.50 -16.19
C GLN A 237 4.47 -87.79 -14.95
N ASP A 238 3.38 -88.54 -15.18
CA ASP A 238 2.80 -89.43 -14.19
C ASP A 238 3.87 -90.42 -13.70
N PRO A 239 3.84 -90.82 -12.41
CA PRO A 239 3.25 -92.12 -12.14
C PRO A 239 2.46 -92.21 -10.83
N SER A 240 1.36 -92.93 -10.93
CA SER A 240 0.77 -93.68 -9.82
C SER A 240 1.72 -94.81 -9.38
N ALA A 241 1.88 -95.00 -8.06
CA ALA A 241 1.79 -96.29 -7.34
C ALA A 241 2.76 -96.41 -6.14
N LEU A 242 2.23 -97.07 -5.09
CA LEU A 242 2.90 -97.67 -3.91
C LEU A 242 3.44 -96.65 -2.89
N GLY A 243 3.17 -96.73 -1.59
CA GLY A 243 2.81 -97.88 -0.75
C GLY A 243 3.82 -97.99 0.39
N SER A 244 3.32 -97.81 1.62
CA SER A 244 3.84 -98.35 2.89
C SER A 244 4.99 -97.65 3.64
N ASP A 245 4.61 -97.26 4.87
CA ASP A 245 5.25 -97.55 6.16
C ASP A 245 6.55 -96.89 6.66
N SER A 246 6.34 -96.26 7.84
CA SER A 246 7.07 -96.45 9.10
C SER A 246 8.28 -95.57 9.46
N GLY A 247 8.27 -95.16 10.74
CA GLY A 247 9.40 -94.64 11.53
C GLY A 247 9.62 -93.13 11.39
N GLY A 248 9.56 -92.29 12.42
CA GLY A 248 9.71 -92.50 13.86
C GLY A 248 10.72 -91.45 14.39
N ALA A 249 10.32 -90.71 15.44
CA ALA A 249 11.18 -89.97 16.39
C ALA A 249 12.06 -88.82 15.82
N ALA A 250 12.46 -87.77 16.54
CA ALA A 250 12.14 -87.19 17.84
C ALA A 250 12.97 -85.87 17.97
N GLY A 251 12.60 -85.05 18.95
CA GLY A 251 13.44 -83.97 19.51
C GLY A 251 13.07 -82.59 18.95
N GLY A 252 12.40 -81.70 19.68
CA GLY A 252 12.60 -81.29 21.08
C GLY A 252 13.22 -79.88 21.03
N GLY A 253 12.91 -78.88 21.83
CA GLY A 253 12.00 -78.58 22.93
C GLY A 253 12.10 -77.05 23.10
N THR A 254 11.09 -76.28 23.50
CA THR A 254 10.54 -76.12 24.85
C THR A 254 10.67 -74.64 25.26
N LYS A 255 9.51 -74.04 25.60
CA LYS A 255 9.24 -72.90 26.52
C LYS A 255 9.79 -71.52 26.18
N GLY A 256 9.09 -70.43 26.49
CA GLY A 256 7.82 -70.21 27.19
C GLY A 256 7.39 -68.76 26.95
N GLY A 257 6.09 -68.46 26.82
CA GLY A 257 5.24 -67.99 27.93
C GLY A 257 5.25 -66.45 27.96
N ALA A 258 4.19 -65.70 28.25
CA ALA A 258 2.79 -65.96 28.55
C ALA A 258 2.08 -64.58 28.54
N GLY A 259 0.74 -64.58 28.54
CA GLY A 259 -0.12 -63.42 28.85
C GLY A 259 -0.62 -62.73 27.58
N GLY A 260 -1.88 -62.88 27.16
CA GLY A 260 -3.12 -62.77 27.95
C GLY A 260 -3.59 -61.31 27.83
N GLY A 261 -4.79 -60.96 27.39
CA GLY A 261 -5.90 -61.70 26.84
C GLY A 261 -7.03 -60.69 26.55
N ASN A 262 -8.03 -61.19 25.84
CA ASN A 262 -9.45 -60.88 26.03
C ASN A 262 -10.09 -59.69 25.27
N LYS A 263 -10.91 -60.09 24.27
CA LYS A 263 -12.30 -59.64 23.99
C LYS A 263 -12.48 -58.19 23.51
N LYS A 264 -13.38 -57.83 22.59
CA LYS A 264 -14.59 -58.42 21.97
C LYS A 264 -14.86 -57.49 20.75
N ASN A 265 -15.10 -58.00 19.55
CA ASN A 265 -16.41 -58.38 19.00
C ASN A 265 -17.20 -57.21 18.37
N GLY A 266 -17.78 -57.45 17.19
CA GLY A 266 -18.88 -56.68 16.61
C GLY A 266 -18.45 -55.71 15.49
N THR A 267 -18.40 -56.10 14.22
CA THR A 267 -19.51 -56.36 13.28
C THR A 267 -20.09 -55.09 12.65
N ALA A 268 -19.71 -54.92 11.38
CA ALA A 268 -20.54 -54.69 10.18
C ALA A 268 -21.65 -53.63 10.13
N GLY A 269 -21.78 -53.09 8.91
CA GLY A 269 -22.92 -52.33 8.40
C GLY A 269 -22.45 -50.96 7.96
N GLY A 270 -22.37 -50.61 6.67
CA GLY A 270 -23.28 -50.91 5.57
C GLY A 270 -23.60 -49.54 4.95
N THR A 271 -23.08 -49.25 3.76
CA THR A 271 -23.80 -49.28 2.45
C THR A 271 -24.68 -48.08 2.16
N GLY A 272 -24.48 -47.55 0.94
CA GLY A 272 -25.40 -46.69 0.19
C GLY A 272 -25.10 -45.20 0.34
N GLY A 273 -24.97 -44.39 -0.70
CA GLY A 273 -25.23 -44.48 -2.13
C GLY A 273 -25.07 -43.03 -2.64
N ALA A 274 -24.23 -42.78 -3.63
CA ALA A 274 -24.61 -42.63 -5.03
C ALA A 274 -25.26 -41.28 -5.39
N ASN A 275 -24.56 -40.56 -6.28
CA ASN A 275 -25.03 -39.67 -7.35
C ASN A 275 -25.66 -38.32 -6.94
N GLY A 276 -25.40 -37.20 -7.62
CA GLY A 276 -24.67 -36.94 -8.86
C GLY A 276 -25.10 -35.57 -9.42
N ALA A 277 -24.28 -35.02 -10.32
CA ALA A 277 -24.51 -33.85 -11.21
C ALA A 277 -24.78 -32.50 -10.52
N GLY A 278 -24.21 -31.37 -10.94
CA GLY A 278 -23.85 -30.91 -12.27
C GLY A 278 -24.54 -29.56 -12.47
N GLY A 279 -23.81 -28.50 -12.83
CA GLY A 279 -24.43 -27.19 -12.99
C GLY A 279 -23.42 -26.07 -13.22
N SER A 280 -23.06 -25.87 -14.48
CA SER A 280 -22.32 -24.73 -15.01
C SER A 280 -23.19 -23.48 -15.14
N GLY A 281 -22.53 -22.31 -15.19
CA GLY A 281 -22.92 -21.22 -16.08
C GLY A 281 -23.62 -20.05 -15.42
N GLY A 282 -23.08 -18.85 -15.63
CA GLY A 282 -23.68 -17.60 -15.19
C GLY A 282 -22.74 -16.41 -15.37
N SER A 283 -22.55 -16.00 -16.63
CA SER A 283 -22.08 -14.69 -17.04
C SER A 283 -23.07 -13.61 -16.60
N ASP A 284 -22.58 -12.47 -16.12
CA ASP A 284 -23.35 -11.22 -16.19
C ASP A 284 -22.46 -10.04 -16.58
N ASN A 285 -22.94 -9.37 -17.61
CA ASN A 285 -22.37 -8.26 -18.35
C ASN A 285 -23.43 -7.15 -18.35
N SER A 286 -23.15 -6.02 -17.71
CA SER A 286 -23.92 -4.76 -17.77
C SER A 286 -23.29 -3.78 -16.78
N LEU A 287 -23.10 -2.47 -16.99
CA LEU A 287 -23.51 -1.50 -18.00
C LEU A 287 -22.64 -0.24 -17.70
N PHE A 288 -22.01 0.35 -18.71
CA PHE A 288 -21.51 1.73 -18.65
C PHE A 288 -22.23 2.52 -19.74
N PRO A 289 -22.83 3.69 -19.45
CA PRO A 289 -23.17 4.65 -20.48
C PRO A 289 -21.99 5.61 -20.72
N ALA A 290 -21.61 5.75 -21.98
CA ALA A 290 -20.75 6.81 -22.47
C ALA A 290 -21.52 8.14 -22.50
N LEU A 291 -20.88 9.21 -22.05
CA LEU A 291 -21.26 10.59 -22.35
C LEU A 291 -20.39 11.06 -23.53
N GLY A 292 -21.05 11.53 -24.58
CA GLY A 292 -20.45 12.23 -25.71
C GLY A 292 -21.28 13.48 -26.02
N ASP A 293 -20.55 14.49 -26.47
CA ASP A 293 -20.90 15.81 -27.02
C ASP A 293 -21.49 16.88 -26.08
#